data_AF-A0A643F7C3-F1
#
_entry.id   AF-A0A643F7C3-F1
#
_cell.length_a   1.000
_cell.length_b   1.000
_cell.length_c   1.000
_cell.angle_alpha   90.00
_cell.angle_beta   90.00
_cell.angle_gamma   90.00
#
_symmetry.space_group_name_H-M   'P 1'
#
loop_
_entity.id
_entity.type
_entity.pdbx_description
1 polymer ?
#
loop_
_entity_poly.entity_id
_entity_poly.type
_entity_poly.pdbx_seq_one_letter_code
_entity_poly.pdbx_strand_id
1 'polypeptide(L)'
;MRDMRNMPAAPSSSPRPPRRRAEPWTRAGALRGLRALAAQLGQDAEALLARQKLPLAALDDPEVRLPYRGLCRLLEAGARDWACPDFGLRLAAVQHLSLLGAVGLAARLPARVGEALTALGERLGAHSDAFTMALEVAGPRAVLSYRPACPEEPKTQLLAFAMAVTRNAVAFVCGQPDFAPQVVRLACPAPADAAVRRALARGLGAPL
;
A
#
# COMPACT_ATOMS: atom_id res chain seq x y z
N MET A 1 -43.72 -55.14 -7.87
CA MET A 1 -44.68 -54.22 -7.22
C MET A 1 -44.33 -54.19 -5.74
N ARG A 2 -44.14 -52.99 -5.16
CA ARG A 2 -43.47 -52.61 -3.88
C ARG A 2 -41.95 -52.40 -4.00
N ASP A 3 -41.33 -51.29 -3.60
CA ASP A 3 -41.80 -50.00 -3.08
C ASP A 3 -40.70 -48.94 -3.38
N MET A 4 -40.97 -47.98 -4.27
CA MET A 4 -40.05 -46.92 -4.69
C MET A 4 -40.09 -45.67 -3.78
N ARG A 5 -40.70 -45.75 -2.60
CA ARG A 5 -40.88 -44.61 -1.68
C ARG A 5 -40.04 -44.74 -0.41
N ASN A 6 -38.71 -44.93 -0.54
CA ASN A 6 -37.77 -44.47 0.50
C ASN A 6 -36.31 -44.56 0.03
N MET A 7 -35.87 -43.67 -0.84
CA MET A 7 -34.42 -43.39 -0.97
C MET A 7 -34.08 -42.16 -0.12
N PRO A 8 -33.04 -42.22 0.73
CA PRO A 8 -32.56 -41.04 1.43
C PRO A 8 -32.09 -40.02 0.40
N ALA A 9 -32.57 -38.78 0.51
CA ALA A 9 -32.15 -37.68 -0.34
C ALA A 9 -30.61 -37.54 -0.28
N ALA A 10 -29.97 -37.55 -1.44
CA ALA A 10 -28.54 -37.31 -1.56
C ALA A 10 -28.20 -35.95 -0.91
N PRO A 11 -27.11 -35.85 -0.11
CA PRO A 11 -26.72 -34.58 0.47
C PRO A 11 -26.43 -33.59 -0.65
N SER A 12 -27.25 -32.54 -0.73
CA SER A 12 -27.05 -31.39 -1.59
C SER A 12 -25.73 -30.71 -1.20
N SER A 13 -24.66 -31.11 -1.86
CA SER A 13 -23.35 -30.46 -1.79
C SER A 13 -23.27 -29.39 -2.86
N SER A 14 -24.18 -28.41 -2.78
CA SER A 14 -23.95 -27.15 -3.47
C SER A 14 -22.69 -26.53 -2.85
N PRO A 15 -21.64 -26.23 -3.63
CA PRO A 15 -20.44 -25.60 -3.08
C PRO A 15 -20.87 -24.27 -2.45
N ARG A 16 -20.61 -24.12 -1.14
CA ARG A 16 -20.81 -22.84 -0.46
C ARG A 16 -20.08 -21.78 -1.30
N PRO A 17 -20.72 -20.65 -1.64
CA PRO A 17 -20.04 -19.58 -2.33
C PRO A 17 -18.78 -19.21 -1.51
N PRO A 18 -17.64 -18.96 -2.16
CA PRO A 18 -16.42 -18.62 -1.44
C PRO A 18 -16.74 -17.48 -0.48
N ARG A 19 -16.38 -17.64 0.81
CA ARG A 19 -16.57 -16.58 1.81
C ARG A 19 -15.97 -15.32 1.22
N ARG A 20 -16.80 -14.31 0.96
CA ARG A 20 -16.37 -13.00 0.44
C ARG A 20 -15.27 -12.53 1.39
N ARG A 21 -13.99 -12.51 0.95
CA ARG A 21 -12.90 -11.98 1.78
C ARG A 21 -13.32 -10.59 2.22
N ALA A 22 -13.18 -10.29 3.52
CA ALA A 22 -13.45 -8.96 4.05
C ALA A 22 -12.70 -7.91 3.22
N GLU A 23 -13.29 -6.73 3.03
CA GLU A 23 -12.63 -5.62 2.35
C GLU A 23 -11.33 -5.30 3.11
N PRO A 24 -10.15 -5.42 2.48
CA PRO A 24 -8.91 -5.03 3.13
C PRO A 24 -8.96 -3.53 3.44
N TRP A 25 -8.37 -3.13 4.54
CA TRP A 25 -8.41 -1.76 5.03
C TRP A 25 -7.02 -1.28 5.45
N THR A 26 -6.85 0.04 5.39
CA THR A 26 -5.69 0.74 5.92
C THR A 26 -6.15 1.97 6.70
N ARG A 27 -5.26 2.54 7.50
CA ARG A 27 -5.52 3.79 8.19
C ARG A 27 -5.43 5.00 7.25
N ALA A 28 -6.24 6.00 7.55
CA ALA A 28 -6.28 7.28 6.87
C ALA A 28 -4.98 8.08 6.96
N GLY A 29 -4.07 7.73 7.88
CA GLY A 29 -2.70 8.22 7.88
C GLY A 29 -1.99 8.12 6.52
N ALA A 30 -2.36 7.15 5.66
CA ALA A 30 -1.87 7.05 4.28
C ALA A 30 -2.26 8.24 3.37
N LEU A 31 -3.28 9.01 3.73
CA LEU A 31 -3.71 10.24 3.03
C LEU A 31 -3.06 11.50 3.60
N ARG A 32 -2.16 11.40 4.58
CA ARG A 32 -1.49 12.58 5.15
C ARG A 32 -0.83 13.40 4.03
N GLY A 33 -1.06 14.70 4.05
CA GLY A 33 -0.52 15.63 3.05
C GLY A 33 -1.32 15.70 1.76
N LEU A 34 -2.41 14.94 1.60
CA LEU A 34 -3.23 15.00 0.40
C LEU A 34 -3.78 16.40 0.13
N ARG A 35 -4.27 17.11 1.16
CA ARG A 35 -4.73 18.51 1.03
C ARG A 35 -3.61 19.44 0.57
N ALA A 36 -2.41 19.29 1.13
CA ALA A 36 -1.26 20.11 0.75
C ALA A 36 -0.85 19.84 -0.71
N LEU A 37 -0.84 18.57 -1.12
CA LEU A 37 -0.57 18.17 -2.50
C LEU A 37 -1.64 18.70 -3.46
N ALA A 38 -2.92 18.60 -3.08
CA ALA A 38 -4.02 19.14 -3.86
C ALA A 38 -3.87 20.65 -4.06
N ALA A 39 -3.59 21.40 -2.98
CA ALA A 39 -3.36 22.84 -3.04
C ALA A 39 -2.17 23.20 -3.96
N GLN A 40 -1.06 22.47 -3.89
CA GLN A 40 0.09 22.65 -4.78
C GLN A 40 -0.23 22.43 -6.26
N LEU A 41 -1.21 21.56 -6.55
CA LEU A 41 -1.65 21.22 -7.90
C LEU A 41 -2.85 22.07 -8.35
N GLY A 42 -3.38 22.97 -7.51
CA GLY A 42 -4.60 23.75 -7.79
C GLY A 42 -5.87 22.88 -7.82
N GLN A 43 -5.90 21.83 -7.01
CA GLN A 43 -6.94 20.80 -6.99
C GLN A 43 -7.63 20.71 -5.62
N ASP A 44 -8.71 19.93 -5.56
CA ASP A 44 -9.56 19.73 -4.38
C ASP A 44 -9.49 18.27 -3.89
N ALA A 45 -8.94 18.08 -2.68
CA ALA A 45 -8.78 16.77 -2.07
C ALA A 45 -10.12 16.15 -1.65
N GLU A 46 -11.01 16.94 -1.07
CA GLU A 46 -12.36 16.57 -0.65
C GLU A 46 -13.16 16.06 -1.86
N ALA A 47 -13.10 16.77 -2.99
CA ALA A 47 -13.75 16.35 -4.22
C ALA A 47 -13.19 15.02 -4.75
N LEU A 48 -11.88 14.77 -4.61
CA LEU A 48 -11.28 13.49 -5.01
C LEU A 48 -11.76 12.34 -4.11
N LEU A 49 -11.84 12.54 -2.79
CA LEU A 49 -12.36 11.53 -1.86
C LEU A 49 -13.84 11.24 -2.13
N ALA A 50 -14.65 12.28 -2.32
CA ALA A 50 -16.07 12.16 -2.57
C ALA A 50 -16.36 11.33 -3.83
N ARG A 51 -15.62 11.57 -4.93
CA ARG A 51 -15.71 10.76 -6.17
C ARG A 51 -15.44 9.27 -5.93
N GLN A 52 -14.51 8.96 -5.04
CA GLN A 52 -14.15 7.59 -4.68
C GLN A 52 -14.97 7.01 -3.53
N LYS A 53 -15.99 7.74 -3.05
CA LYS A 53 -16.86 7.35 -1.94
C LYS A 53 -16.07 7.04 -0.67
N LEU A 54 -14.99 7.79 -0.44
CA LEU A 54 -14.18 7.69 0.77
C LEU A 54 -14.68 8.69 1.83
N PRO A 55 -14.57 8.34 3.13
CA PRO A 55 -15.00 9.21 4.20
C PRO A 55 -14.14 10.48 4.25
N LEU A 56 -14.75 11.66 4.19
CA LEU A 56 -14.02 12.95 4.29
C LEU A 56 -13.27 13.10 5.61
N ALA A 57 -13.79 12.51 6.69
CA ALA A 57 -13.12 12.46 7.99
C ALA A 57 -11.70 11.86 7.93
N ALA A 58 -11.38 11.06 6.90
CA ALA A 58 -10.03 10.55 6.68
C ALA A 58 -8.98 11.63 6.35
N LEU A 59 -9.40 12.85 6.02
CA LEU A 59 -8.49 13.97 5.83
C LEU A 59 -8.10 14.64 7.16
N ASP A 60 -8.90 14.42 8.21
CA ASP A 60 -8.78 15.08 9.51
C ASP A 60 -8.29 14.11 10.60
N ASP A 61 -8.78 12.86 10.58
CA ASP A 61 -8.44 11.83 11.55
C ASP A 61 -7.65 10.68 10.86
N PRO A 62 -6.36 10.51 11.19
CA PRO A 62 -5.52 9.46 10.61
C PRO A 62 -5.92 8.04 11.03
N GLU A 63 -6.71 7.86 12.09
CA GLU A 63 -7.13 6.55 12.59
C GLU A 63 -8.37 6.00 11.87
N VAL A 64 -9.04 6.81 11.05
CA VAL A 64 -10.17 6.38 10.23
C VAL A 64 -9.74 5.20 9.34
N ARG A 65 -10.55 4.14 9.35
CA ARG A 65 -10.34 2.98 8.47
C ARG A 65 -10.82 3.30 7.06
N LEU A 66 -9.91 3.18 6.10
CA LEU A 66 -10.18 3.34 4.68
C LEU A 66 -10.31 1.97 4.00
N PRO A 67 -11.30 1.76 3.12
CA PRO A 67 -11.30 0.62 2.22
C PRO A 67 -10.08 0.71 1.31
N TYR A 68 -9.22 -0.30 1.35
CA TYR A 68 -7.93 -0.27 0.66
C TYR A 68 -8.08 -0.22 -0.86
N ARG A 69 -9.11 -0.88 -1.41
CA ARG A 69 -9.45 -0.74 -2.84
C ARG A 69 -9.79 0.71 -3.19
N GLY A 70 -10.49 1.41 -2.31
CA GLY A 70 -10.80 2.83 -2.47
C GLY A 70 -9.54 3.71 -2.47
N LEU A 71 -8.56 3.42 -1.61
CA LEU A 71 -7.24 4.08 -1.65
C LEU A 71 -6.53 3.84 -2.98
N CYS A 72 -6.51 2.60 -3.48
CA CYS A 72 -5.88 2.26 -4.77
C CYS A 72 -6.46 3.13 -5.90
N ARG A 73 -7.80 3.17 -5.98
CA ARG A 73 -8.51 3.98 -6.99
C ARG A 73 -8.28 5.47 -6.80
N LEU A 74 -8.21 5.96 -5.55
CA LEU A 74 -7.92 7.37 -5.26
C LEU A 74 -6.56 7.77 -5.79
N LEU A 75 -5.50 6.98 -5.55
CA LEU A 75 -4.15 7.31 -6.02
C LEU A 75 -4.07 7.35 -7.55
N GLU A 76 -4.72 6.39 -8.21
CA GLU A 76 -4.78 6.31 -9.67
C GLU A 76 -5.62 7.45 -10.27
N ALA A 77 -6.73 7.81 -9.63
CA ALA A 77 -7.54 8.96 -10.03
C ALA A 77 -6.79 10.28 -9.80
N GLY A 78 -6.07 10.45 -8.69
CA GLY A 78 -5.23 11.63 -8.47
C GLY A 78 -4.18 11.80 -9.56
N ALA A 79 -3.51 10.72 -9.97
CA ALA A 79 -2.55 10.79 -11.07
C ALA A 79 -3.18 11.16 -12.41
N ARG A 80 -4.34 10.58 -12.73
CA ARG A 80 -5.04 10.81 -14.00
C ARG A 80 -5.72 12.17 -14.05
N ASP A 81 -6.59 12.43 -13.08
CA ASP A 81 -7.51 13.57 -13.08
C ASP A 81 -6.76 14.88 -12.82
N TRP A 82 -5.61 14.84 -12.12
CA TRP A 82 -4.77 16.01 -11.85
C TRP A 82 -3.52 16.08 -12.72
N ALA A 83 -3.42 15.23 -13.76
CA ALA A 83 -2.27 15.14 -14.66
C ALA A 83 -0.91 15.03 -13.92
N CYS A 84 -0.89 14.26 -12.83
CA CYS A 84 0.25 14.10 -11.92
C CYS A 84 0.79 12.66 -12.00
N PRO A 85 1.67 12.33 -12.95
CA PRO A 85 2.11 10.95 -13.19
C PRO A 85 2.92 10.33 -12.03
N ASP A 86 3.40 11.14 -11.09
CA ASP A 86 4.13 10.78 -9.88
C ASP A 86 3.32 10.96 -8.59
N PHE A 87 1.99 11.03 -8.69
CA PHE A 87 1.09 11.35 -7.57
C PHE A 87 1.40 10.55 -6.29
N GLY A 88 1.53 9.22 -6.42
CA GLY A 88 1.85 8.34 -5.29
C GLY A 88 3.21 8.63 -4.66
N LEU A 89 4.22 9.01 -5.45
CA LEU A 89 5.54 9.40 -4.94
C LEU A 89 5.46 10.73 -4.18
N ARG A 90 4.74 11.71 -4.71
CA ARG A 90 4.58 13.02 -4.07
C ARG A 90 3.84 12.91 -2.75
N LEU A 91 2.77 12.12 -2.70
CA LEU A 91 2.05 11.86 -1.45
C LEU A 91 2.92 11.09 -0.46
N ALA A 92 3.78 10.18 -0.93
CA ALA A 92 4.72 9.44 -0.10
C ALA A 92 5.80 10.30 0.56
N ALA A 93 6.13 11.48 -0.02
CA ALA A 93 7.23 12.32 0.44
C ALA A 93 7.08 12.81 1.89
N VAL A 94 5.83 12.93 2.37
CA VAL A 94 5.52 13.39 3.74
C VAL A 94 5.13 12.25 4.69
N GLN A 95 5.24 11.00 4.23
CA GLN A 95 4.98 9.81 5.03
C GLN A 95 6.24 9.47 5.82
N HIS A 96 6.39 10.05 7.00
CA HIS A 96 7.53 9.79 7.89
C HIS A 96 7.24 8.62 8.81
N LEU A 97 8.23 7.76 9.07
CA LEU A 97 8.12 6.64 10.02
C LEU A 97 7.76 7.06 11.46
N SER A 98 7.98 8.32 11.82
CA SER A 98 7.49 8.90 13.07
C SER A 98 5.95 8.83 13.19
N LEU A 99 5.23 8.59 12.09
CA LEU A 99 3.79 8.33 12.05
C LEU A 99 3.38 6.91 12.39
N LEU A 100 4.31 5.94 12.36
CA LEU A 100 3.99 4.58 12.82
C LEU A 100 3.88 4.51 14.37
N GLY A 101 3.97 5.64 15.06
CA GLY A 101 3.85 5.74 16.51
C GLY A 101 4.82 4.81 17.23
N ALA A 102 4.29 3.91 18.06
CA ALA A 102 5.08 2.94 18.82
C ALA A 102 5.90 1.99 17.92
N VAL A 103 5.51 1.76 16.67
CA VAL A 103 6.27 0.91 15.73
C VAL A 103 7.51 1.62 15.22
N GLY A 104 7.43 2.93 14.95
CA GLY A 104 8.59 3.74 14.58
C GLY A 104 9.61 3.88 15.73
N LEU A 105 9.12 3.95 16.97
CA LEU A 105 9.97 3.91 18.17
C LEU A 105 10.61 2.52 18.37
N ALA A 106 9.83 1.45 18.23
CA ALA A 106 10.33 0.08 18.36
C ALA A 106 11.39 -0.26 17.30
N ALA A 107 11.31 0.32 16.11
CA ALA A 107 12.32 0.15 15.06
C ALA A 107 13.69 0.79 15.41
N ARG A 108 13.76 1.67 16.43
CA ARG A 108 15.01 2.27 16.90
C ARG A 108 15.72 1.44 17.99
N LEU A 109 15.09 0.38 18.48
CA LEU A 109 15.60 -0.43 19.59
C LEU A 109 16.59 -1.54 19.16
N PRO A 110 16.44 -2.23 18.01
CA PRO A 110 17.35 -3.30 17.62
C PRO A 110 18.74 -2.77 17.25
N ALA A 111 19.77 -3.55 17.59
CA ALA A 111 21.16 -3.20 17.27
C ALA A 111 21.51 -3.35 15.78
N ARG A 112 20.66 -4.03 15.00
CA ARG A 112 20.87 -4.31 13.58
C ARG A 112 19.67 -3.91 12.72
N VAL A 113 19.96 -3.29 11.57
CA VAL A 113 18.97 -2.87 10.56
C VAL A 113 18.03 -4.01 10.15
N GLY A 114 18.55 -5.22 9.94
CA GLY A 114 17.73 -6.37 9.55
C GLY A 114 16.67 -6.74 10.60
N GLU A 115 17.03 -6.70 11.89
CA GLU A 115 16.11 -6.99 12.99
C GLU A 115 15.01 -5.92 13.08
N ALA A 116 15.36 -4.65 12.88
CA ALA A 116 14.41 -3.55 12.83
C ALA A 116 13.43 -3.65 11.64
N LEU A 117 13.92 -4.00 10.45
CA LEU A 117 13.09 -4.16 9.26
C LEU A 117 12.17 -5.38 9.35
N THR A 118 12.63 -6.51 9.92
CA THR A 118 11.78 -7.67 10.20
C THR A 118 10.68 -7.31 11.20
N ALA A 119 11.03 -6.65 12.30
CA ALA A 119 10.06 -6.21 13.31
C ALA A 119 9.04 -5.21 12.73
N LEU A 120 9.45 -4.33 11.82
CA LEU A 120 8.54 -3.45 11.09
C LEU A 120 7.53 -4.25 10.26
N GLY A 121 7.99 -5.24 9.49
CA GLY A 121 7.12 -6.09 8.67
C GLY A 121 6.08 -6.84 9.50
N GLU A 122 6.49 -7.44 10.62
CA GLU A 122 5.59 -8.17 11.53
C GLU A 122 4.56 -7.26 12.20
N ARG A 123 4.96 -6.05 12.59
CA ARG A 123 4.08 -5.12 13.33
C ARG A 123 3.20 -4.26 12.42
N LEU A 124 3.54 -4.11 11.14
CA LEU A 124 2.71 -3.45 10.14
C LEU A 124 1.41 -4.21 9.87
N GLY A 125 1.41 -5.55 10.01
CA GLY A 125 0.18 -6.36 9.93
C GLY A 125 -0.87 -6.03 11.00
N ALA A 126 -0.47 -5.45 12.13
CA ALA A 126 -1.40 -4.93 13.14
C ALA A 126 -1.98 -3.55 12.80
N HIS A 127 -1.36 -2.84 11.85
CA HIS A 127 -1.78 -1.51 11.38
C HIS A 127 -2.72 -1.56 10.18
N SER A 128 -2.69 -2.64 9.41
CA SER A 128 -3.49 -2.82 8.19
C SER A 128 -3.46 -4.29 7.74
N ASP A 129 -4.58 -4.79 7.22
CA ASP A 129 -4.64 -6.08 6.49
C ASP A 129 -4.54 -5.87 4.96
N ALA A 130 -4.11 -4.68 4.54
CA ALA A 130 -4.06 -4.26 3.14
C ALA A 130 -2.83 -4.77 2.38
N PHE A 131 -1.77 -5.19 3.07
CA PHE A 131 -0.57 -5.69 2.43
C PHE A 131 0.23 -6.60 3.36
N THR A 132 1.12 -7.38 2.77
CA THR A 132 2.16 -8.09 3.50
C THR A 132 3.53 -7.55 3.11
N MET A 133 4.42 -7.46 4.10
CA MET A 133 5.83 -7.15 3.90
C MET A 133 6.68 -8.30 4.42
N ALA A 134 7.72 -8.66 3.68
CA ALA A 134 8.67 -9.69 4.09
C ALA A 134 10.09 -9.29 3.70
N LEU A 135 11.02 -9.46 4.66
CA LEU A 135 12.44 -9.29 4.46
C LEU A 135 13.11 -10.66 4.29
N GLU A 136 13.79 -10.84 3.17
CA GLU A 136 14.64 -12.00 2.91
C GLU A 136 16.10 -11.53 2.84
N VAL A 137 16.98 -12.17 3.60
CA VAL A 137 18.42 -11.85 3.62
C VAL A 137 19.20 -13.06 3.12
N ALA A 138 20.01 -12.86 2.08
CA ALA A 138 20.86 -13.87 1.47
C ALA A 138 22.26 -13.31 1.23
N GLY A 139 23.20 -13.66 2.12
CA GLY A 139 24.57 -13.15 2.08
C GLY A 139 24.60 -11.61 2.14
N PRO A 140 25.21 -10.92 1.16
CA PRO A 140 25.28 -9.45 1.14
C PRO A 140 24.00 -8.77 0.62
N ARG A 141 22.96 -9.53 0.27
CA ARG A 141 21.72 -8.99 -0.33
C ARG A 141 20.55 -9.11 0.65
N ALA A 142 19.73 -8.07 0.68
CA ALA A 142 18.46 -8.04 1.37
C ALA A 142 17.35 -7.68 0.37
N VAL A 143 16.25 -8.41 0.38
CA VAL A 143 15.07 -8.18 -0.46
C VAL A 143 13.89 -7.91 0.46
N LEU A 144 13.35 -6.69 0.38
CA LEU A 144 12.12 -6.31 1.07
C LEU A 144 10.97 -6.33 0.06
N SER A 145 10.05 -7.26 0.24
CA SER A 145 8.90 -7.44 -0.65
C SER A 145 7.65 -6.75 -0.08
N TYR A 146 6.81 -6.21 -0.96
CA TYR A 146 5.50 -5.64 -0.64
C TYR A 146 4.44 -6.31 -1.52
N ARG A 147 3.40 -6.88 -0.90
CA ARG A 147 2.32 -7.55 -1.63
C ARG A 147 0.96 -6.97 -1.20
N PRO A 148 0.26 -6.23 -2.07
CA PRO A 148 -1.05 -5.68 -1.75
C PRO A 148 -2.13 -6.77 -1.72
N ALA A 149 -3.12 -6.62 -0.83
CA ALA A 149 -4.25 -7.52 -0.64
C ALA A 149 -5.37 -7.36 -1.69
N CYS A 150 -5.17 -6.48 -2.68
CA CYS A 150 -6.09 -6.23 -3.79
C CYS A 150 -5.39 -6.36 -5.16
N PRO A 151 -5.08 -7.58 -5.62
CA PRO A 151 -4.36 -7.78 -6.87
C PRO A 151 -5.12 -7.28 -8.10
N GLU A 152 -6.45 -7.21 -8.03
CA GLU A 152 -7.35 -6.82 -9.13
C GLU A 152 -7.36 -5.31 -9.43
N GLU A 153 -6.98 -4.46 -8.46
CA GLU A 153 -7.04 -3.00 -8.66
C GLU A 153 -5.81 -2.49 -9.42
N PRO A 154 -5.96 -1.43 -10.25
CA PRO A 154 -4.82 -0.67 -10.75
C PRO A 154 -4.01 -0.16 -9.55
N LYS A 155 -2.70 -0.36 -9.61
CA LYS A 155 -1.80 -0.25 -8.44
C LYS A 155 -0.45 0.37 -8.77
N THR A 156 -0.32 1.04 -9.91
CA THR A 156 0.91 1.75 -10.28
C THR A 156 1.26 2.81 -9.24
N GLN A 157 0.31 3.70 -8.94
CA GLN A 157 0.53 4.79 -7.99
C GLN A 157 0.59 4.26 -6.55
N LEU A 158 -0.17 3.20 -6.25
CA LEU A 158 -0.08 2.52 -4.96
C LEU A 158 1.29 1.89 -4.73
N LEU A 159 1.83 1.18 -5.71
CA LEU A 159 3.16 0.56 -5.61
C LEU A 159 4.23 1.63 -5.54
N ALA A 160 4.12 2.72 -6.31
CA ALA A 160 5.02 3.86 -6.22
C ALA A 160 5.01 4.47 -4.81
N PHE A 161 3.82 4.73 -4.27
CA PHE A 161 3.62 5.20 -2.90
C PHE A 161 4.26 4.24 -1.89
N ALA A 162 3.92 2.95 -1.95
CA ALA A 162 4.41 1.94 -1.02
C ALA A 162 5.94 1.79 -1.07
N MET A 163 6.54 1.81 -2.26
CA MET A 163 8.00 1.72 -2.43
C MET A 163 8.70 2.97 -1.90
N ALA A 164 8.15 4.16 -2.11
CA ALA A 164 8.69 5.39 -1.56
C ALA A 164 8.58 5.43 -0.02
N VAL A 165 7.44 5.01 0.54
CA VAL A 165 7.27 4.87 2.00
C VAL A 165 8.25 3.85 2.57
N THR A 166 8.45 2.72 1.88
CA THR A 166 9.40 1.69 2.28
C THR A 166 10.84 2.20 2.24
N ARG A 167 11.22 2.96 1.20
CA ARG A 167 12.53 3.62 1.11
C ARG A 167 12.73 4.57 2.28
N ASN A 168 11.75 5.42 2.57
CA ASN A 168 11.82 6.36 3.70
C ASN A 168 11.97 5.60 5.03
N ALA A 169 11.32 4.44 5.14
CA ALA A 169 11.43 3.60 6.31
C ALA A 169 12.83 3.01 6.49
N VAL A 170 13.40 2.46 5.43
CA VAL A 170 14.76 1.91 5.46
C VAL A 170 15.78 3.02 5.71
N ALA A 171 15.65 4.17 5.05
CA ALA A 171 16.51 5.34 5.25
C ALA A 171 16.57 5.77 6.73
N PHE A 172 15.42 5.82 7.38
CA PHE A 172 15.31 6.17 8.80
C PHE A 172 15.91 5.09 9.71
N VAL A 173 15.64 3.81 9.46
CA VAL A 173 16.19 2.69 10.25
C VAL A 173 17.72 2.62 10.12
N CYS A 174 18.25 2.86 8.92
CA CYS A 174 19.70 2.89 8.67
C CYS A 174 20.38 4.17 9.18
N GLY A 175 19.62 5.22 9.51
CA GLY A 175 20.18 6.54 9.78
C GLY A 175 20.84 7.18 8.54
N GLN A 176 20.44 6.77 7.33
CA GLN A 176 21.01 7.21 6.06
C GLN A 176 19.93 7.91 5.21
N PRO A 177 19.83 9.25 5.23
CA PRO A 177 18.78 9.98 4.52
C PRO A 177 18.88 9.86 2.99
N ASP A 178 20.07 9.58 2.49
CA ASP A 178 20.40 9.36 1.08
C ASP A 178 20.28 7.88 0.66
N PHE A 179 19.78 7.01 1.54
CA PHE A 179 19.57 5.60 1.22
C PHE A 179 18.81 5.44 -0.10
N ALA A 180 19.38 4.64 -1.00
CA ALA A 180 18.76 4.26 -2.26
C ALA A 180 18.81 2.73 -2.40
N PRO A 181 17.70 2.08 -2.79
CA PRO A 181 17.73 0.66 -3.09
C PRO A 181 18.60 0.40 -4.32
N GLN A 182 19.25 -0.76 -4.38
CA GLN A 182 20.04 -1.13 -5.56
C GLN A 182 19.17 -1.36 -6.80
N VAL A 183 17.97 -1.90 -6.59
CA VAL A 183 16.99 -2.24 -7.63
C VAL A 183 15.59 -2.15 -7.02
N VAL A 184 14.60 -1.68 -7.78
CA VAL A 184 13.18 -1.83 -7.44
C VAL A 184 12.53 -2.69 -8.50
N ARG A 185 11.86 -3.77 -8.08
CA ARG A 185 11.10 -4.65 -8.98
C ARG A 185 9.61 -4.51 -8.70
N LEU A 186 8.87 -4.05 -9.70
CA LEU A 186 7.42 -4.04 -9.62
C LEU A 186 6.88 -5.38 -10.10
N ALA A 187 6.08 -6.05 -9.27
CA ALA A 187 5.36 -7.27 -9.65
C ALA A 187 4.14 -6.97 -10.55
N CYS A 188 4.24 -5.95 -11.39
CA CYS A 188 3.28 -5.55 -12.39
C CYS A 188 4.01 -5.12 -13.66
N PRO A 189 3.38 -5.18 -14.84
CA PRO A 189 3.94 -4.58 -16.03
C PRO A 189 4.33 -3.13 -15.78
N ALA A 190 5.42 -2.69 -16.39
CA ALA A 190 5.80 -1.28 -16.35
C ALA A 190 4.61 -0.44 -16.89
N PRO A 191 4.31 0.72 -16.29
CA PRO A 191 3.24 1.58 -16.76
C PRO A 191 3.35 1.83 -18.27
N ALA A 192 2.23 1.76 -18.99
CA ALA A 192 2.21 2.00 -20.44
C ALA A 192 2.65 3.45 -20.75
N ASP A 193 2.27 4.39 -19.88
CA ASP A 193 2.65 5.79 -19.97
C ASP A 193 4.15 6.00 -19.66
N ALA A 194 4.89 6.50 -20.66
CA ALA A 194 6.31 6.76 -20.54
C ALA A 194 6.65 7.88 -19.54
N ALA A 195 5.77 8.87 -19.34
CA ALA A 195 5.92 9.91 -18.33
C ALA A 195 5.83 9.31 -16.92
N VAL A 196 4.86 8.43 -16.69
CA VAL A 196 4.74 7.68 -15.42
C VAL A 196 6.00 6.85 -15.19
N ARG A 197 6.46 6.04 -16.15
CA ARG A 197 7.69 5.25 -15.99
C ARG A 197 8.90 6.10 -15.61
N ARG A 198 9.15 7.20 -16.33
CA ARG A 198 10.28 8.09 -16.05
C ARG A 198 10.18 8.72 -14.67
N ALA A 199 8.98 9.12 -14.26
CA ALA A 199 8.77 9.73 -12.97
C ALA A 199 8.99 8.73 -11.82
N LEU A 200 8.51 7.48 -11.99
CA LEU A 200 8.76 6.40 -11.03
C LEU A 200 10.24 6.07 -10.88
N ALA A 201 10.97 5.90 -12.00
CA ALA A 201 12.40 5.61 -11.97
C ALA A 201 13.19 6.72 -11.25
N ARG A 202 12.87 7.99 -11.52
CA ARG A 202 13.50 9.13 -10.85
C ARG A 202 13.16 9.20 -9.36
N GLY A 203 11.89 9.07 -9.01
CA GLY A 203 11.44 9.24 -7.62
C GLY A 203 11.87 8.12 -6.69
N LEU A 204 12.06 6.90 -7.21
CA LEU A 204 12.55 5.77 -6.43
C LEU A 204 14.08 5.71 -6.33
N GLY A 205 14.79 6.47 -7.17
CA GLY A 205 16.26 6.56 -7.14
C GLY A 205 16.97 5.27 -7.52
N ALA A 206 16.29 4.35 -8.23
CA ALA A 206 16.82 3.05 -8.61
C ALA A 206 16.24 2.58 -9.96
N PRO A 207 16.95 1.69 -10.67
CA PRO A 207 16.41 1.01 -11.85
C PRO A 207 15.11 0.26 -11.53
N LEU A 208 14.12 0.40 -12.43
CA LEU A 208 12.83 -0.32 -12.44
C LEU A 208 12.89 -1.57 -13.31
#